data_AF-A0A350Q9T2-F1
#
_entry.id   AF-A0A350Q9T2-F1
#
_cell.length_a   1.000
_cell.length_b   1.000
_cell.length_c   1.000
_cell.angle_alpha   90.00
_cell.angle_beta   90.00
_cell.angle_gamma   90.00
#
_symmetry.space_group_name_H-M   'P 1'
#
loop_
_entity.id
_entity.type
_entity.pdbx_description
1 polymer ?
#
loop_
_entity_poly.entity_id
_entity_poly.type
_entity_poly.pdbx_seq_one_letter_code
_entity_poly.pdbx_strand_id
1 'polypeptide(L)' 'RMDQVLQRDASNTLAALRLVMAQPSISSQLIDNLNASIHFRAVLTDLFLVDEALKASATTS' A
#
# COMPACT_ATOMS: atom_id res chain seq x y z
N ARG A 1 -4.15 11.24 -14.85
CA ARG A 1 -2.96 10.56 -15.41
C ARG A 1 -2.54 9.49 -14.38
N MET A 2 -2.10 8.28 -14.76
CA MET A 2 -1.98 7.13 -13.82
C MET A 2 -1.07 7.44 -12.60
N ASP A 3 -0.04 8.25 -12.82
CA ASP A 3 0.85 8.83 -11.81
C ASP A 3 0.11 9.56 -10.68
N GLN A 4 -0.97 10.28 -10.99
CA GLN A 4 -1.73 11.05 -10.00
C GLN A 4 -2.57 10.15 -9.08
N VAL A 5 -3.07 9.02 -9.61
CA VAL A 5 -3.83 8.05 -8.81
C VAL A 5 -2.90 7.36 -7.82
N LEU A 6 -1.75 6.89 -8.32
CA LEU A 6 -0.71 6.26 -7.51
C LEU A 6 -0.25 7.16 -6.36
N GLN A 7 0.02 8.44 -6.67
CA GLN A 7 0.48 9.41 -5.68
C GLN A 7 -0.57 9.67 -4.60
N ARG A 8 -1.85 9.70 -4.98
CA ARG A 8 -2.95 9.90 -4.04
C ARG A 8 -3.13 8.69 -3.12
N ASP A 9 -3.10 7.48 -3.67
CA ASP A 9 -3.21 6.25 -2.87
C ASP A 9 -2.03 6.09 -1.91
N ALA A 10 -0.81 6.43 -2.35
CA ALA A 10 0.37 6.47 -1.50
C ALA A 10 0.24 7.50 -0.36
N SER A 11 -0.21 8.72 -0.67
CA SER A 11 -0.41 9.77 0.33
C SER A 11 -1.46 9.38 1.38
N ASN A 12 -2.60 8.83 0.93
CA ASN A 12 -3.67 8.38 1.83
C ASN A 12 -3.23 7.21 2.71
N THR A 13 -2.51 6.24 2.12
CA THR A 13 -1.91 5.12 2.84
C THR A 13 -0.96 5.58 3.93
N LEU A 14 -0.07 6.53 3.62
CA LEU A 14 0.88 7.06 4.59
C LEU A 14 0.17 7.77 5.75
N ALA A 15 -0.88 8.54 5.46
CA ALA A 15 -1.67 9.20 6.51
C ALA A 15 -2.36 8.18 7.42
N ALA A 16 -2.95 7.13 6.85
CA ALA A 16 -3.58 6.04 7.61
C ALA A 16 -2.56 5.29 8.48
N LEU A 17 -1.38 4.96 7.94
CA LEU A 17 -0.30 4.33 8.71
C LEU A 17 0.17 5.21 9.86
N ARG A 18 0.38 6.52 9.62
CA ARG A 18 0.73 7.47 10.68
C ARG A 18 -0.30 7.52 11.80
N LEU A 19 -1.59 7.48 11.45
CA LEU A 19 -2.67 7.44 12.43
C LEU A 19 -2.63 6.16 13.28
N VAL A 20 -2.42 4.99 12.65
CA VAL A 20 -2.29 3.71 13.36
C VAL A 20 -1.05 3.70 14.27
N MET A 21 0.10 4.17 13.77
CA MET A 21 1.34 4.23 14.56
C MET A 21 1.30 5.23 15.71
N ALA A 22 0.42 6.23 15.65
CA ALA A 22 0.24 7.18 16.74
C ALA A 22 -0.59 6.62 17.92
N GLN A 23 -1.20 5.44 17.78
CA GLN A 23 -1.99 4.85 18.86
C GLN A 23 -1.08 4.26 19.95
N PRO A 24 -1.38 4.46 21.24
CA PRO A 24 -0.61 3.88 22.36
C PRO A 24 -0.56 2.34 22.33
N SER A 25 -1.57 1.71 21.74
CA SER A 25 -1.62 0.28 21.47
C SER A 25 -2.31 0.03 20.13
N ILE A 26 -1.85 -0.99 19.41
CA ILE A 26 -2.38 -1.36 18.10
C ILE A 26 -3.16 -2.66 18.27
N SER A 27 -4.48 -2.58 18.18
CA SER A 27 -5.35 -3.75 18.27
C SER A 27 -5.46 -4.47 16.93
N SER A 28 -5.77 -5.78 16.96
CA SER A 28 -6.04 -6.54 15.74
C SER A 28 -7.16 -5.92 14.91
N GLN A 29 -8.24 -5.45 15.54
CA GLN A 29 -9.35 -4.77 14.86
C GLN A 29 -8.91 -3.52 14.10
N LEU A 30 -7.95 -2.75 14.65
CA LEU A 30 -7.41 -1.57 13.97
C LEU A 30 -6.59 -1.96 12.74
N ILE A 31 -5.79 -3.03 12.84
CA ILE A 31 -5.06 -3.60 11.71
C ILE A 31 -6.01 -4.15 10.65
N ASP A 32 -7.08 -4.84 11.04
CA ASP A 32 -8.09 -5.36 10.12
C ASP A 32 -8.76 -4.23 9.34
N ASN A 33 -9.09 -3.13 10.01
CA ASN A 33 -9.65 -1.93 9.37
C ASN A 33 -8.64 -1.26 8.42
N LEU A 34 -7.36 -1.20 8.79
CA LEU A 34 -6.30 -0.70 7.91
C LEU A 34 -6.16 -1.59 6.67
N ASN A 35 -6.19 -2.90 6.84
CA ASN A 35 -6.10 -3.88 5.75
C ASN A 35 -7.32 -3.85 4.82
N ALA A 36 -8.49 -3.44 5.32
CA ALA A 36 -9.70 -3.24 4.53
C ALA A 36 -9.69 -1.91 3.74
N SER A 37 -8.75 -1.01 3.99
CA SER A 37 -8.64 0.27 3.28
C SER A 37 -8.30 0.08 1.80
N ILE A 38 -9.14 0.62 0.92
CA ILE A 38 -8.95 0.56 -0.53
C ILE A 38 -7.61 1.18 -0.94
N HIS A 39 -7.25 2.33 -0.36
CA HIS A 39 -5.98 3.00 -0.68
C HIS A 39 -4.76 2.15 -0.29
N PHE A 40 -4.83 1.45 0.85
CA PHE A 40 -3.75 0.58 1.31
C PHE A 40 -3.58 -0.64 0.38
N ARG A 41 -4.71 -1.27 0.05
CA ARG A 41 -4.77 -2.40 -0.89
C ARG A 41 -4.29 -2.03 -2.29
N ALA A 42 -4.60 -0.82 -2.77
CA ALA A 42 -4.15 -0.32 -4.07
C ALA A 42 -2.62 -0.20 -4.10
N VAL A 43 -2.01 0.47 -3.12
CA VAL A 43 -0.55 0.61 -3.02
C VAL A 43 0.16 -0.75 -2.96
N LEU A 44 -0.35 -1.68 -2.14
CA LEU A 44 0.24 -3.02 -2.06
C LEU A 44 0.13 -3.79 -3.38
N THR A 45 -0.97 -3.60 -4.11
CA THR A 45 -1.17 -4.21 -5.42
C THR A 45 -0.19 -3.63 -6.43
N ASP A 46 0.00 -2.31 -6.44
CA ASP A 46 0.95 -1.65 -7.32
C ASP A 46 2.38 -2.11 -7.07
N LEU A 47 2.79 -2.22 -5.80
CA LEU A 47 4.10 -2.76 -5.43
C LEU A 47 4.29 -4.20 -5.89
N PHE A 48 3.27 -5.05 -5.73
CA PHE A 48 3.30 -6.42 -6.23
C PHE A 48 3.47 -6.48 -7.76
N LEU A 49 2.73 -5.65 -8.51
CA LEU A 49 2.84 -5.60 -9.96
C LEU A 49 4.24 -5.15 -10.42
N VAL A 50 4.83 -4.16 -9.75
CA VAL A 50 6.20 -3.72 -10.02
C VAL A 50 7.20 -4.83 -9.76
N ASP A 51 7.08 -5.52 -8.62
CA ASP A 51 7.95 -6.64 -8.27
C ASP A 51 7.88 -7.78 -9.31
N GLU A 52 6.68 -8.17 -9.74
CA GLU A 52 6.49 -9.19 -10.78
C GLU A 52 7.05 -8.76 -12.14
N ALA A 53 6.89 -7.49 -12.52
CA ALA A 53 7.46 -6.96 -13.76
C ALA A 53 9.01 -7.00 -13.76
N LEU A 54 9.62 -6.71 -12.61
CA LEU A 54 11.08 -6.77 -12.45
C LEU A 54 11.59 -8.22 -12.53
N LYS A 55 10.92 -9.18 -11.90
CA LYS A 55 11.28 -10.61 -11.97
C LYS A 55 11.16 -11.17 -13.39
N ALA A 56 10.08 -10.82 -14.10
CA ALA A 56 9.88 -11.24 -15.48
C ALA A 56 11.01 -10.72 -16.39
N SER A 57 11.46 -9.48 -16.16
CA SER A 57 12.57 -8.86 -16.90
C SER A 57 13.91 -9.56 -16.62
N ALA A 58 14.16 -9.97 -15.37
CA ALA A 58 15.40 -10.65 -14.98
C ALA A 58 15.50 -12.10 -15.48
N THR A 59 14.37 -12.78 -15.72
CA THR A 59 14.33 -14.19 -16.16
C THR A 59 14.48 -14.34 -17.69
N THR A 60 14.29 -13.25 -18.43
CA THR A 60 14.32 -13.25 -19.92
C THR A 60 15.72 -12.93 -20.48
N SER A 61 16.75 -12.81 -19.62
CA SER A 61 18.17 -12.67 -20.00
C SER A 61 18.95 -13.96 -19.74
#